data_AF-A0A662TY96-F1
#
_entry.id   AF-A0A662TY96-F1
#
_cell.length_a   1.000
_cell.length_b   1.000
_cell.length_c   1.000
_cell.angle_alpha   90.00
_cell.angle_beta   90.00
_cell.angle_gamma   90.00
#
_symmetry.space_group_name_H-M   'P 1'
#
loop_
_entity.id
_entity.type
_entity.pdbx_description
1 polymer ?
#
loop_
_entity_poly.entity_id
_entity_poly.type
_entity_poly.pdbx_seq_one_letter_code
_entity_poly.pdbx_strand_id
1 'polypeptide(L)'
;MSTGIFQIPKPKNEPILTYAPGTREREELMKKLKELKSRKVEIPLIIGGKKIKSGELGVCRCPHNHSLTLGYYHKALEEHVEKAIDEALKAWDKWANMDWYHRAMVFLKAAELLAGPYRFEVNAAIMLCQSKTPREAEIDLAELVDFWRFNAYYMRFLYEQQPETLTGELNRVDWRPLEGFVFAITPFNFFSIGGNLPTAPAMMGNVVVWKPSAPVVYSNYYIMKILEEAGLPPGVINFIPGDAEKIAKIVLSHPKLAGVHFTGSTATFRKIWKTIGENIHIYKSFPRIVGETGGKDFIFLHKSADINEALVAIIRGAFEYQGQKCSAASRLYVPKSLWPKLKEKLLK
;
A
#
# COMPACT_ATOMS: atom_id res chain seq x y z
N MET A 1 2.62 16.94 29.38
CA MET A 1 2.07 17.44 28.12
C MET A 1 3.10 18.34 27.48
N SER A 2 3.39 18.16 26.19
CA SER A 2 4.28 19.06 25.45
C SER A 2 3.59 20.42 25.23
N THR A 3 4.34 21.51 25.33
CA THR A 3 3.87 22.88 25.04
C THR A 3 4.31 23.38 23.66
N GLY A 4 4.96 22.53 22.86
CA GLY A 4 5.51 22.90 21.56
C GLY A 4 4.54 22.71 20.38
N ILE A 5 4.61 23.61 19.40
CA ILE A 5 4.03 23.42 18.07
C ILE A 5 5.05 22.64 17.24
N PHE A 6 4.79 21.36 17.01
CA PHE A 6 5.70 20.49 16.27
C PHE A 6 5.61 20.72 14.77
N GLN A 7 6.76 20.64 14.12
CA GLN A 7 6.89 20.85 12.68
C GLN A 7 7.57 19.66 12.03
N ILE A 8 6.93 19.11 10.99
CA ILE A 8 7.54 18.11 10.12
C ILE A 8 8.08 18.85 8.89
N PRO A 9 9.40 18.81 8.63
CA PRO A 9 9.98 19.49 7.47
C PRO A 9 9.48 18.86 6.17
N LYS A 10 9.42 19.66 5.11
CA LYS A 10 9.07 19.15 3.78
C LYS A 10 10.06 18.06 3.37
N PRO A 11 9.60 16.83 3.11
CA PRO A 11 10.48 15.75 2.72
C PRO A 11 10.98 15.93 1.29
N LYS A 12 12.10 15.28 0.98
CA LYS A 12 12.55 15.04 -0.38
C LYS A 12 12.14 13.63 -0.78
N ASN A 13 11.89 13.43 -2.08
CA ASN A 13 11.68 12.09 -2.61
C ASN A 13 12.91 11.22 -2.34
N GLU A 14 12.64 9.97 -2.00
CA GLU A 14 13.67 8.96 -1.76
C GLU A 14 14.51 8.74 -3.03
N PRO A 15 15.85 8.79 -2.94
CA PRO A 15 16.71 8.53 -4.08
C PRO A 15 16.49 7.12 -4.65
N ILE A 16 16.50 7.01 -5.98
CA ILE A 16 16.35 5.73 -6.68
C ILE A 16 17.73 5.15 -6.97
N LEU A 17 18.05 4.00 -6.38
CA LEU A 17 19.29 3.29 -6.62
C LEU A 17 19.30 2.65 -8.02
N THR A 18 20.50 2.52 -8.59
CA THR A 18 20.66 2.13 -10.00
C THR A 18 20.74 0.63 -10.22
N TYR A 19 21.36 -0.09 -9.28
CA TYR A 19 21.71 -1.52 -9.42
C TYR A 19 22.58 -1.80 -10.66
N ALA A 20 23.39 -0.82 -11.07
CA ALA A 20 24.34 -0.96 -12.17
C ALA A 20 25.41 -2.04 -11.84
N PRO A 21 26.04 -2.66 -12.85
CA PRO A 21 27.14 -3.60 -12.61
C PRO A 21 28.24 -3.00 -11.73
N GLY A 22 28.70 -3.75 -10.72
CA GLY A 22 29.77 -3.33 -9.80
C GLY A 22 29.34 -2.41 -8.65
N THR A 23 28.06 -2.07 -8.52
CA THR A 23 27.60 -1.25 -7.39
C THR A 23 27.27 -2.09 -6.16
N ARG A 24 27.47 -1.51 -4.97
CA ARG A 24 27.17 -2.18 -3.68
C ARG A 24 25.70 -2.60 -3.59
N GLU A 25 24.76 -1.76 -4.05
CA GLU A 25 23.35 -2.10 -4.00
C GLU A 25 23.01 -3.34 -4.83
N ARG A 26 23.72 -3.58 -5.95
CA ARG A 26 23.54 -4.77 -6.77
C ARG A 26 24.06 -6.01 -6.06
N GLU A 27 25.21 -5.92 -5.41
CA GLU A 27 25.78 -7.03 -4.63
C GLU A 27 24.87 -7.43 -3.48
N GLU A 28 24.39 -6.47 -2.70
CA GLU A 28 23.48 -6.72 -1.57
C GLU A 28 22.13 -7.28 -2.03
N LEU A 29 21.56 -6.76 -3.12
CA LEU A 29 20.33 -7.28 -3.69
C LEU A 29 20.50 -8.74 -4.15
N MET A 30 21.60 -9.06 -4.82
CA MET A 30 21.90 -10.42 -5.27
C MET A 30 22.07 -11.39 -4.10
N LYS A 31 22.75 -10.96 -3.02
CA LYS A 31 22.86 -11.72 -1.78
C LYS A 31 21.49 -12.00 -1.17
N LYS A 32 20.62 -10.98 -1.08
CA LYS A 32 19.26 -11.13 -0.57
C LYS A 32 18.37 -12.01 -1.45
N LEU A 33 18.47 -11.91 -2.78
CA LEU A 33 17.77 -12.81 -3.68
C LEU A 33 18.18 -14.27 -3.47
N LYS A 34 19.48 -14.54 -3.28
CA LYS A 34 19.97 -15.90 -2.98
C LYS A 34 19.46 -16.41 -1.63
N GLU A 35 19.52 -15.57 -0.60
CA GLU A 35 19.03 -15.88 0.75
C GLU A 35 17.53 -16.19 0.75
N LEU A 36 16.71 -15.34 0.13
CA LEU A 36 15.25 -15.51 0.13
C LEU A 36 14.80 -16.71 -0.72
N LYS A 37 15.56 -17.10 -1.75
CA LYS A 37 15.27 -18.31 -2.54
C LYS A 37 15.61 -19.61 -1.80
N SER A 38 16.53 -19.58 -0.83
CA SER A 38 16.99 -20.79 -0.13
C SER A 38 16.18 -21.13 1.13
N ARG A 39 15.36 -20.20 1.63
CA ARG A 39 14.51 -20.40 2.80
C ARG A 39 13.04 -20.32 2.46
N LYS A 40 12.21 -21.02 3.25
CA LYS A 40 10.75 -20.89 3.20
C LYS A 40 10.28 -20.13 4.44
N VAL A 41 9.44 -19.13 4.25
CA VAL A 41 8.85 -18.35 5.35
C VAL A 41 7.43 -18.85 5.63
N GLU A 42 7.07 -19.01 6.89
CA GLU A 42 5.70 -19.20 7.32
C GLU A 42 5.15 -17.86 7.84
N ILE A 43 4.14 -17.33 7.18
CA ILE A 43 3.58 -15.99 7.42
C ILE A 43 2.29 -16.14 8.23
N PRO A 44 2.26 -15.68 9.50
CA PRO A 44 1.07 -15.72 10.33
C PRO A 44 0.11 -14.57 9.98
N LEU A 45 -1.11 -14.66 10.49
CA LEU A 45 -1.95 -13.48 10.70
C LEU A 45 -1.32 -12.63 11.81
N ILE A 46 -1.48 -11.31 11.77
CA ILE A 46 -1.06 -10.43 12.87
C ILE A 46 -2.30 -9.72 13.39
N ILE A 47 -2.75 -10.12 14.58
CA ILE A 47 -3.99 -9.63 15.17
C ILE A 47 -3.70 -9.19 16.59
N GLY A 48 -3.96 -7.91 16.93
CA GLY A 48 -3.60 -7.34 18.23
C GLY A 48 -2.11 -7.49 18.55
N GLY A 49 -1.23 -7.38 17.53
CA GLY A 49 0.23 -7.59 17.66
C GLY A 49 0.66 -9.04 17.91
N LYS A 50 -0.26 -10.01 17.88
CA LYS A 50 0.05 -11.43 18.06
C LYS A 50 0.07 -12.15 16.71
N LYS A 51 1.07 -13.02 16.55
CA LYS A 51 1.20 -13.92 15.39
C LYS A 51 0.26 -15.12 15.58
N ILE A 52 -0.74 -15.25 14.72
CA ILE A 52 -1.73 -16.33 14.77
C ILE A 52 -1.59 -17.25 13.56
N LYS A 53 -1.59 -18.56 13.82
CA LYS A 53 -1.53 -19.62 12.81
C LYS A 53 -2.88 -20.30 12.72
N SER A 54 -3.62 -20.07 11.63
CA SER A 54 -4.95 -20.65 11.42
C SER A 54 -4.94 -22.12 10.96
N GLY A 55 -3.77 -22.66 10.59
CA GLY A 55 -3.65 -23.97 9.93
C GLY A 55 -4.11 -24.00 8.46
N GLU A 56 -5.02 -23.12 8.02
CA GLU A 56 -5.39 -23.01 6.60
C GLU A 56 -4.32 -22.24 5.82
N LEU A 57 -3.55 -22.94 4.99
CA LEU A 57 -2.40 -22.36 4.29
C LEU A 57 -2.74 -21.89 2.86
N GLY A 58 -2.20 -20.74 2.49
CA GLY A 58 -1.93 -20.32 1.13
C GLY A 58 -0.44 -20.43 0.80
N VAL A 59 -0.09 -20.48 -0.47
CA VAL A 59 1.30 -20.63 -0.93
C VAL A 59 1.81 -19.29 -1.49
N CYS A 60 2.99 -18.86 -1.06
CA CYS A 60 3.72 -17.76 -1.68
C CYS A 60 4.59 -18.33 -2.82
N ARG A 61 4.18 -18.13 -4.07
CA ARG A 61 4.92 -18.60 -5.26
C ARG A 61 5.60 -17.44 -5.97
N CYS A 62 6.70 -17.76 -6.64
CA CYS A 62 7.42 -16.83 -7.50
C CYS A 62 6.81 -16.85 -8.93
N PRO A 63 6.26 -15.75 -9.47
CA PRO A 63 5.55 -15.80 -10.76
C PRO A 63 6.46 -16.11 -11.97
N HIS A 64 7.74 -15.72 -11.94
CA HIS A 64 8.68 -16.08 -13.02
C HIS A 64 9.31 -17.48 -12.83
N ASN A 65 9.05 -18.15 -11.71
CA ASN A 65 9.48 -19.52 -11.46
C ASN A 65 8.47 -20.22 -10.54
N HIS A 66 7.36 -20.69 -11.09
CA HIS A 66 6.21 -21.18 -10.32
C HIS A 66 6.50 -22.41 -9.44
N SER A 67 7.58 -23.16 -9.72
CA SER A 67 8.03 -24.28 -8.88
C SER A 67 8.73 -23.80 -7.60
N LEU A 68 9.26 -22.57 -7.60
CA LEU A 68 9.86 -21.95 -6.43
C LEU A 68 8.77 -21.48 -5.46
N THR A 69 8.70 -22.17 -4.31
CA THR A 69 7.89 -21.79 -3.17
C THR A 69 8.71 -20.94 -2.21
N LEU A 70 8.34 -19.66 -2.07
CA LEU A 70 8.96 -18.71 -1.14
C LEU A 70 8.51 -18.93 0.30
N GLY A 71 7.34 -19.56 0.48
CA GLY A 71 6.76 -19.75 1.80
C GLY A 71 5.28 -20.11 1.75
N TYR A 72 4.67 -20.10 2.92
CA TYR A 72 3.24 -20.30 3.13
C TYR A 72 2.70 -19.19 4.01
N TYR A 73 1.44 -18.83 3.85
CA TYR A 73 0.76 -17.89 4.72
C TYR A 73 -0.52 -18.48 5.28
N HIS A 74 -0.84 -18.14 6.52
CA HIS A 74 -2.12 -18.50 7.12
C HIS A 74 -3.24 -17.62 6.55
N LYS A 75 -4.35 -18.24 6.15
CA LYS A 75 -5.55 -17.55 5.72
C LYS A 75 -6.45 -17.27 6.93
N ALA A 76 -7.00 -16.07 7.01
CA ALA A 76 -7.97 -15.71 8.02
C ALA A 76 -9.28 -16.49 7.82
N LEU A 77 -9.73 -17.13 8.89
CA LEU A 77 -11.08 -17.70 9.01
C LEU A 77 -12.01 -16.66 9.65
N GLU A 78 -13.30 -16.96 9.72
CA GLU A 78 -14.33 -16.05 10.27
C GLU A 78 -13.99 -15.52 11.66
N GLU A 79 -13.66 -16.41 12.60
CA GLU A 79 -13.23 -16.07 13.96
C GLU A 79 -12.02 -15.12 14.01
N HIS A 80 -11.13 -15.21 13.01
CA HIS A 80 -9.95 -14.35 12.93
C HIS A 80 -10.33 -12.95 12.45
N VAL A 81 -11.31 -12.84 11.55
CA VAL A 81 -11.81 -11.54 11.08
C VAL A 81 -12.51 -10.80 12.21
N GLU A 82 -13.39 -11.48 12.95
CA GLU A 82 -14.06 -10.90 14.12
C GLU A 82 -13.06 -10.45 15.16
N LYS A 83 -12.09 -11.31 15.50
CA LYS A 83 -11.01 -10.96 16.42
C LYS A 83 -10.18 -9.78 15.94
N ALA A 84 -9.91 -9.66 14.64
CA ALA A 84 -9.20 -8.51 14.08
C ALA A 84 -9.99 -7.21 14.22
N ILE A 85 -11.31 -7.26 14.03
CA ILE A 85 -12.18 -6.10 14.26
C ILE A 85 -12.18 -5.73 15.75
N ASP A 86 -12.31 -6.70 16.65
CA ASP A 86 -12.31 -6.46 18.10
C ASP A 86 -10.99 -5.85 18.57
N GLU A 87 -9.84 -6.40 18.16
CA GLU A 87 -8.53 -5.86 18.54
C GLU A 87 -8.28 -4.48 17.93
N ALA A 88 -8.77 -4.22 16.71
CA ALA A 88 -8.75 -2.87 16.13
C ALA A 88 -9.52 -1.89 17.01
N LEU A 89 -10.78 -2.22 17.34
CA LEU A 89 -11.64 -1.36 18.14
C LEU A 89 -11.13 -1.14 19.57
N LYS A 90 -10.47 -2.14 20.18
CA LYS A 90 -9.78 -1.99 21.48
C LYS A 90 -8.60 -1.02 21.41
N ALA A 91 -7.87 -0.99 20.30
CA ALA A 91 -6.74 -0.09 20.10
C ALA A 91 -7.17 1.34 19.76
N TRP A 92 -8.40 1.53 19.26
CA TRP A 92 -8.89 2.79 18.69
C TRP A 92 -8.79 3.96 19.65
N ASP A 93 -9.33 3.84 20.86
CA ASP A 93 -9.40 4.96 21.81
C ASP A 93 -8.01 5.51 22.15
N LYS A 94 -7.05 4.65 22.51
CA LYS A 94 -5.68 5.07 22.85
C LYS A 94 -4.94 5.64 21.64
N TRP A 95 -5.15 5.07 20.45
CA TRP A 95 -4.47 5.51 19.24
C TRP A 95 -5.04 6.83 18.69
N ALA A 96 -6.36 6.99 18.72
CA ALA A 96 -7.06 8.19 18.31
C ALA A 96 -6.68 9.39 19.19
N ASN A 97 -6.54 9.17 20.50
CA ASN A 97 -6.15 10.19 21.49
C ASN A 97 -4.64 10.42 21.60
N MET A 98 -3.81 9.63 20.92
CA MET A 98 -2.38 9.91 20.83
C MET A 98 -2.15 11.19 20.01
N ASP A 99 -1.29 12.10 20.47
CA ASP A 99 -1.00 13.30 19.70
C ASP A 99 -0.53 12.98 18.27
N TRP A 100 -0.99 13.77 17.30
CA TRP A 100 -0.78 13.51 15.88
C TRP A 100 0.72 13.38 15.50
N TYR A 101 1.60 14.15 16.14
CA TYR A 101 3.04 14.11 15.87
C TYR A 101 3.67 12.80 16.34
N HIS A 102 3.23 12.24 17.48
CA HIS A 102 3.68 10.92 17.94
C HIS A 102 3.23 9.82 16.97
N ARG A 103 1.99 9.90 16.47
CA ARG A 103 1.54 8.98 15.41
C ARG A 103 2.41 9.10 14.17
N ALA A 104 2.69 10.31 13.71
CA ALA A 104 3.55 10.56 12.55
C ALA A 104 4.96 9.96 12.71
N MET A 105 5.55 10.04 13.92
CA MET A 105 6.91 9.51 14.17
C MET A 105 7.03 8.01 13.93
N VAL A 106 5.96 7.23 14.17
CA VAL A 106 5.96 5.79 13.86
C VAL A 106 6.21 5.57 12.37
N PHE A 107 5.50 6.29 11.51
CA PHE A 107 5.63 6.11 10.06
C PHE A 107 6.90 6.73 9.49
N LEU A 108 7.40 7.84 10.07
CA LEU A 108 8.71 8.37 9.71
C LEU A 108 9.82 7.38 10.07
N LYS A 109 9.76 6.74 11.25
CA LYS A 109 10.71 5.67 11.62
C LYS A 109 10.58 4.47 10.68
N ALA A 110 9.36 4.07 10.31
CA ALA A 110 9.14 3.01 9.33
C ALA A 110 9.78 3.35 7.97
N ALA A 111 9.70 4.61 7.53
CA ALA A 111 10.35 5.09 6.30
C ALA A 111 11.87 4.95 6.37
N GLU A 112 12.50 5.32 7.49
CA GLU A 112 13.95 5.15 7.65
C GLU A 112 14.37 3.67 7.71
N LEU A 113 13.58 2.82 8.36
CA LEU A 113 13.81 1.37 8.38
C LEU A 113 13.73 0.77 6.98
N LEU A 114 12.73 1.18 6.20
CA LEU A 114 12.54 0.72 4.82
C LEU A 114 13.62 1.24 3.86
N ALA A 115 13.98 2.53 3.98
CA ALA A 115 14.99 3.16 3.14
C ALA A 115 16.41 2.65 3.44
N GLY A 116 16.70 2.27 4.69
CA GLY A 116 17.99 1.80 5.15
C GLY A 116 18.07 0.27 5.29
N PRO A 117 17.97 -0.28 6.52
CA PRO A 117 18.31 -1.68 6.81
C PRO A 117 17.46 -2.72 6.06
N TYR A 118 16.19 -2.41 5.78
CA TYR A 118 15.30 -3.35 5.10
C TYR A 118 15.32 -3.26 3.57
N ARG A 119 15.94 -2.23 2.99
CA ARG A 119 15.79 -1.89 1.56
C ARG A 119 16.05 -3.06 0.63
N PHE A 120 17.21 -3.69 0.74
CA PHE A 120 17.62 -4.77 -0.17
C PHE A 120 16.83 -6.06 0.06
N GLU A 121 16.44 -6.35 1.30
CA GLU A 121 15.62 -7.52 1.61
C GLU A 121 14.20 -7.37 1.07
N VAL A 122 13.61 -6.19 1.24
CA VAL A 122 12.27 -5.88 0.73
C VAL A 122 12.26 -5.81 -0.79
N ASN A 123 13.26 -5.19 -1.43
CA ASN A 123 13.38 -5.21 -2.89
C ASN A 123 13.50 -6.64 -3.43
N ALA A 124 14.31 -7.49 -2.79
CA ALA A 124 14.38 -8.91 -3.17
C ALA A 124 13.02 -9.61 -3.01
N ALA A 125 12.28 -9.33 -1.92
CA ALA A 125 10.95 -9.88 -1.71
C ALA A 125 9.95 -9.43 -2.79
N ILE A 126 9.89 -8.13 -3.10
CA ILE A 126 9.06 -7.55 -4.16
C ILE A 126 9.39 -8.22 -5.50
N MET A 127 10.66 -8.28 -5.89
CA MET A 127 11.08 -8.93 -7.13
C MET A 127 10.59 -10.38 -7.20
N LEU A 128 10.75 -11.16 -6.12
CA LEU A 128 10.43 -12.57 -6.11
C LEU A 128 8.92 -12.85 -6.16
N CYS A 129 8.10 -12.15 -5.37
CA CYS A 129 6.66 -12.45 -5.31
C CYS A 129 5.82 -11.65 -6.32
N GLN A 130 6.28 -10.49 -6.76
CA GLN A 130 5.60 -9.68 -7.78
C GLN A 130 6.20 -9.88 -9.17
N SER A 131 7.37 -10.52 -9.30
CA SER A 131 8.08 -10.65 -10.58
C SER A 131 8.46 -9.30 -11.21
N LYS A 132 8.83 -8.35 -10.35
CA LYS A 132 9.38 -7.05 -10.75
C LYS A 132 10.87 -7.15 -11.07
N THR A 133 11.34 -6.31 -11.98
CA THR A 133 12.78 -6.07 -12.19
C THR A 133 13.35 -5.29 -11.00
N PRO A 134 14.68 -5.21 -10.82
CA PRO A 134 15.29 -4.39 -9.76
C PRO A 134 14.80 -2.94 -9.78
N ARG A 135 14.70 -2.33 -10.97
CA ARG A 135 14.21 -0.96 -11.13
C ARG A 135 12.74 -0.81 -10.72
N GLU A 136 11.88 -1.74 -11.16
CA GLU A 136 10.45 -1.72 -10.82
C GLU A 136 10.18 -1.96 -9.34
N ALA A 137 10.98 -2.81 -8.70
CA ALA A 137 10.89 -3.03 -7.24
C ALA A 137 11.37 -1.78 -6.48
N GLU A 138 12.48 -1.18 -6.91
CA GLU A 138 13.08 -0.03 -6.25
C GLU A 138 12.17 1.21 -6.27
N ILE A 139 11.57 1.54 -7.43
CA ILE A 139 10.67 2.70 -7.51
C ILE A 139 9.40 2.47 -6.68
N ASP A 140 8.92 1.22 -6.57
CA ASP A 140 7.76 0.84 -5.76
C ASP A 140 8.10 0.90 -4.25
N LEU A 141 9.31 0.47 -3.85
CA LEU A 141 9.77 0.62 -2.48
C LEU A 141 9.95 2.11 -2.10
N ALA A 142 10.63 2.88 -2.96
CA ALA A 142 10.86 4.30 -2.75
C ALA A 142 9.53 5.08 -2.66
N GLU A 143 8.53 4.70 -3.46
CA GLU A 143 7.18 5.28 -3.37
C GLU A 143 6.54 5.03 -1.99
N LEU A 144 6.76 3.87 -1.35
CA LEU A 144 6.26 3.66 0.02
C LEU A 144 6.97 4.54 1.05
N VAL A 145 8.29 4.69 0.92
CA VAL A 145 9.08 5.61 1.76
C VAL A 145 8.54 7.03 1.61
N ASP A 146 8.26 7.45 0.38
CA ASP A 146 7.69 8.74 0.07
C ASP A 146 6.27 8.88 0.64
N PHE A 147 5.39 7.88 0.50
CA PHE A 147 4.07 7.91 1.12
C PHE A 147 4.14 8.17 2.62
N TRP A 148 5.01 7.45 3.35
CA TRP A 148 5.13 7.64 4.79
C TRP A 148 5.70 9.00 5.18
N ARG A 149 6.69 9.52 4.45
CA ARG A 149 7.26 10.84 4.71
C ARG A 149 6.32 11.99 4.32
N PHE A 150 5.76 11.93 3.11
CA PHE A 150 4.89 12.97 2.58
C PHE A 150 3.52 12.98 3.26
N ASN A 151 2.91 11.83 3.58
CA ASN A 151 1.66 11.84 4.32
C ASN A 151 1.86 12.44 5.73
N ALA A 152 2.95 12.09 6.42
CA ALA A 152 3.28 12.70 7.70
C ALA A 152 3.42 14.23 7.58
N TYR A 153 4.09 14.70 6.53
CA TYR A 153 4.16 16.13 6.20
C TYR A 153 2.77 16.74 5.90
N TYR A 154 1.91 16.05 5.15
CA TYR A 154 0.58 16.53 4.81
C TYR A 154 -0.39 16.57 5.99
N MET A 155 -0.21 15.71 7.00
CA MET A 155 -0.99 15.78 8.25
C MET A 155 -0.94 17.17 8.86
N ARG A 156 0.25 17.80 8.87
CA ARG A 156 0.46 19.14 9.42
C ARG A 156 -0.50 20.14 8.80
N PHE A 157 -0.64 20.12 7.47
CA PHE A 157 -1.51 21.07 6.77
C PHE A 157 -2.97 20.99 7.21
N LEU A 158 -3.46 19.77 7.53
CA LEU A 158 -4.80 19.58 8.07
C LEU A 158 -4.90 20.21 9.46
N TYR A 159 -4.01 19.85 10.38
CA TYR A 159 -4.05 20.37 11.76
C TYR A 159 -3.82 21.89 11.85
N GLU A 160 -3.10 22.48 10.90
CA GLU A 160 -2.91 23.94 10.78
C GLU A 160 -4.14 24.68 10.24
N GLN A 161 -5.11 23.98 9.60
CA GLN A 161 -6.37 24.62 9.20
C GLN A 161 -7.22 24.91 10.44
N GLN A 162 -7.27 26.18 10.84
CA GLN A 162 -8.11 26.70 11.93
C GLN A 162 -8.98 27.85 11.42
N PRO A 163 -10.19 28.04 11.98
CA PRO A 163 -11.12 29.06 11.54
C PRO A 163 -10.70 30.45 12.03
N GLU A 164 -11.22 31.49 11.37
CA GLU A 164 -11.17 32.84 11.92
C GLU A 164 -11.95 32.90 13.25
N THR A 165 -11.52 33.81 14.12
CA THR A 165 -12.13 34.05 15.42
C THR A 165 -12.53 35.52 15.49
N LEU A 166 -13.78 35.78 15.88
CA LEU A 166 -14.29 37.13 16.09
C LEU A 166 -14.00 37.61 17.52
N THR A 167 -14.14 38.91 17.76
CA THR A 167 -13.95 39.51 19.09
C THR A 167 -14.89 38.86 20.12
N GLY A 168 -14.31 38.33 21.20
CA GLY A 168 -15.05 37.67 22.28
C GLY A 168 -15.25 36.16 22.09
N GLU A 169 -14.78 35.59 20.99
CA GLU A 169 -14.86 34.16 20.70
C GLU A 169 -13.47 33.50 20.74
N LEU A 170 -13.45 32.16 20.75
CA LEU A 170 -12.27 31.35 20.46
C LEU A 170 -12.70 30.10 19.70
N ASN A 171 -12.57 30.14 18.37
CA ASN A 171 -13.00 29.06 17.51
C ASN A 171 -11.83 28.13 17.20
N ARG A 172 -12.08 26.81 17.23
CA ARG A 172 -11.08 25.78 16.91
C ARG A 172 -11.72 24.62 16.18
N VAL A 173 -10.98 24.02 15.26
CA VAL A 173 -11.35 22.76 14.61
C VAL A 173 -10.54 21.63 15.20
N ASP A 174 -11.24 20.59 15.64
CA ASP A 174 -10.67 19.31 16.05
C ASP A 174 -10.84 18.29 14.91
N TRP A 175 -9.71 17.88 14.34
CA TRP A 175 -9.63 16.88 13.28
C TRP A 175 -9.68 15.46 13.87
N ARG A 176 -10.88 15.05 14.28
CA ARG A 176 -11.14 13.74 14.88
C ARG A 176 -10.95 12.60 13.87
N PRO A 177 -10.38 11.45 14.30
CA PRO A 177 -10.44 10.20 13.54
C PRO A 177 -11.88 9.71 13.36
N LEU A 178 -12.11 8.75 12.46
CA LEU A 178 -13.42 8.13 12.30
C LEU A 178 -13.70 7.20 13.48
N GLU A 179 -14.94 7.18 13.95
CA GLU A 179 -15.39 6.20 14.94
C GLU A 179 -15.68 4.86 14.28
N GLY A 180 -14.96 3.81 14.71
CA GLY A 180 -15.04 2.47 14.15
C GLY A 180 -13.69 2.03 13.57
N PHE A 181 -13.73 1.17 12.55
CA PHE A 181 -12.51 0.68 11.90
C PHE A 181 -12.57 0.86 10.37
N VAL A 182 -11.40 0.99 9.76
CA VAL A 182 -11.23 1.06 8.31
C VAL A 182 -10.86 -0.32 7.77
N PHE A 183 -11.49 -0.73 6.68
CA PHE A 183 -11.12 -1.94 5.95
C PHE A 183 -10.20 -1.60 4.78
N ALA A 184 -8.93 -2.00 4.86
CA ALA A 184 -7.96 -1.79 3.79
C ALA A 184 -7.83 -3.05 2.92
N ILE A 185 -8.08 -2.90 1.62
CA ILE A 185 -7.99 -3.99 0.63
C ILE A 185 -6.98 -3.58 -0.44
N THR A 186 -5.82 -4.24 -0.45
CA THR A 186 -4.70 -3.82 -1.29
C THR A 186 -4.46 -4.74 -2.49
N PRO A 187 -4.00 -4.19 -3.63
CA PRO A 187 -3.82 -4.94 -4.88
C PRO A 187 -2.46 -5.67 -4.89
N PHE A 188 -2.17 -6.39 -5.98
CA PHE A 188 -0.90 -7.11 -6.15
C PHE A 188 0.20 -6.27 -6.85
N ASN A 189 -0.18 -5.19 -7.53
CA ASN A 189 0.70 -4.54 -8.49
C ASN A 189 1.72 -3.59 -7.85
N PHE A 190 1.40 -3.00 -6.70
CA PHE A 190 2.29 -2.08 -5.98
C PHE A 190 2.40 -2.45 -4.50
N PHE A 191 3.63 -2.62 -4.05
CA PHE A 191 4.01 -2.76 -2.66
C PHE A 191 3.72 -1.46 -1.89
N SER A 192 3.96 -0.31 -2.52
CA SER A 192 3.65 1.02 -1.99
C SER A 192 2.17 1.17 -1.64
N ILE A 193 1.26 0.80 -2.56
CA ILE A 193 -0.18 0.79 -2.31
C ILE A 193 -0.51 -0.21 -1.19
N GLY A 194 0.16 -1.37 -1.19
CA GLY A 194 0.11 -2.35 -0.11
C GLY A 194 0.30 -1.76 1.28
N GLY A 195 1.29 -0.88 1.44
CA GLY A 195 1.57 -0.21 2.71
C GLY A 195 0.73 1.04 2.95
N ASN A 196 0.49 1.85 1.92
CA ASN A 196 -0.16 3.14 2.05
C ASN A 196 -1.64 3.04 2.43
N LEU A 197 -2.41 2.13 1.82
CA LEU A 197 -3.86 2.06 2.10
C LEU A 197 -4.18 1.78 3.59
N PRO A 198 -3.48 0.87 4.29
CA PRO A 198 -3.68 0.71 5.73
C PRO A 198 -2.98 1.80 6.56
N THR A 199 -1.82 2.31 6.15
CA THR A 199 -1.07 3.26 7.00
C THR A 199 -1.60 4.68 6.94
N ALA A 200 -2.15 5.15 5.81
CA ALA A 200 -2.68 6.51 5.69
C ALA A 200 -3.86 6.79 6.65
N PRO A 201 -4.92 5.96 6.74
CA PRO A 201 -5.94 6.14 7.76
C PRO A 201 -5.39 5.91 9.17
N ALA A 202 -4.49 4.95 9.38
CA ALA A 202 -3.88 4.73 10.68
C ALA A 202 -3.12 5.96 11.19
N MET A 203 -2.38 6.62 10.31
CA MET A 203 -1.65 7.86 10.61
C MET A 203 -2.58 8.99 11.11
N MET A 204 -3.81 9.05 10.57
CA MET A 204 -4.86 9.97 11.02
C MET A 204 -5.64 9.49 12.26
N GLY A 205 -5.12 8.51 13.01
CA GLY A 205 -5.70 8.03 14.26
C GLY A 205 -6.78 6.96 14.11
N ASN A 206 -7.02 6.43 12.91
CA ASN A 206 -7.94 5.31 12.70
C ASN A 206 -7.27 3.97 13.02
N VAL A 207 -8.08 2.93 13.16
CA VAL A 207 -7.61 1.54 13.26
C VAL A 207 -8.06 0.75 12.05
N VAL A 208 -7.29 -0.27 11.68
CA VAL A 208 -7.41 -0.88 10.36
C VAL A 208 -7.41 -2.41 10.44
N VAL A 209 -8.33 -2.99 9.68
CA VAL A 209 -8.30 -4.41 9.31
C VAL A 209 -7.77 -4.46 7.87
N TRP A 210 -6.59 -5.04 7.68
CA TRP A 210 -5.88 -5.05 6.40
C TRP A 210 -5.87 -6.44 5.77
N LYS A 211 -6.51 -6.55 4.60
CA LYS A 211 -6.53 -7.75 3.77
C LYS A 211 -5.66 -7.54 2.51
N PRO A 212 -4.40 -8.01 2.51
CA PRO A 212 -3.52 -7.92 1.34
C PRO A 212 -3.92 -8.89 0.22
N SER A 213 -3.62 -8.55 -1.03
CA SER A 213 -3.78 -9.49 -2.15
C SER A 213 -2.90 -10.73 -1.99
N ALA A 214 -3.45 -11.91 -2.29
CA ALA A 214 -2.83 -13.22 -2.07
C ALA A 214 -1.43 -13.39 -2.70
N PRO A 215 -1.16 -12.92 -3.94
CA PRO A 215 0.15 -13.09 -4.57
C PRO A 215 1.27 -12.30 -3.88
N VAL A 216 0.94 -11.27 -3.10
CA VAL A 216 1.91 -10.33 -2.51
C VAL A 216 1.94 -10.35 -1.00
N VAL A 217 1.31 -11.35 -0.37
CA VAL A 217 1.39 -11.55 1.09
C VAL A 217 2.85 -11.65 1.55
N TYR A 218 3.72 -12.22 0.71
CA TYR A 218 5.15 -12.39 1.00
C TYR A 218 5.88 -11.06 1.20
N SER A 219 5.78 -10.12 0.25
CA SER A 219 6.38 -8.79 0.41
C SER A 219 5.63 -7.99 1.48
N ASN A 220 4.29 -7.99 1.46
CA ASN A 220 3.49 -7.19 2.40
C ASN A 220 3.67 -7.58 3.88
N TYR A 221 4.09 -8.81 4.18
CA TYR A 221 4.45 -9.20 5.54
C TYR A 221 5.64 -8.40 6.10
N TYR A 222 6.57 -7.98 5.23
CA TYR A 222 7.67 -7.10 5.64
C TYR A 222 7.20 -5.71 6.07
N ILE A 223 6.13 -5.19 5.46
CA ILE A 223 5.53 -3.91 5.90
C ILE A 223 5.09 -4.03 7.36
N MET A 224 4.39 -5.10 7.72
CA MET A 224 3.97 -5.30 9.11
C MET A 224 5.15 -5.42 10.08
N LYS A 225 6.20 -6.19 9.72
CA LYS A 225 7.41 -6.29 10.56
C LYS A 225 8.05 -4.92 10.80
N ILE A 226 8.18 -4.12 9.73
CA ILE A 226 8.76 -2.78 9.80
C ILE A 226 7.90 -1.87 10.67
N LEU A 227 6.57 -1.93 10.53
CA LEU A 227 5.65 -1.14 11.35
C LEU A 227 5.71 -1.54 12.85
N GLU A 228 5.77 -2.84 13.14
CA GLU A 228 5.97 -3.34 14.52
C GLU A 228 7.28 -2.83 15.12
N GLU A 229 8.39 -2.92 14.37
CA GLU A 229 9.71 -2.41 14.80
C GLU A 229 9.75 -0.86 14.92
N ALA A 230 8.98 -0.18 14.08
CA ALA A 230 8.81 1.26 14.14
C ALA A 230 7.99 1.72 15.36
N GLY A 231 7.33 0.80 16.07
CA GLY A 231 6.56 1.08 17.28
C GLY A 231 5.07 1.29 17.04
N LEU A 232 4.52 0.77 15.92
CA LEU A 232 3.08 0.77 15.71
C LEU A 232 2.39 -0.02 16.84
N PRO A 233 1.45 0.58 17.58
CA PRO A 233 0.82 -0.12 18.69
C PRO A 233 0.05 -1.36 18.23
N PRO A 234 0.04 -2.45 19.04
CA PRO A 234 -0.73 -3.64 18.77
C PRO A 234 -2.20 -3.33 18.48
N GLY A 235 -2.74 -3.89 17.39
CA GLY A 235 -4.15 -3.73 17.01
C GLY A 235 -4.45 -2.51 16.13
N VAL A 236 -3.53 -1.54 15.99
CA VAL A 236 -3.77 -0.38 15.10
C VAL A 236 -3.92 -0.82 13.63
N ILE A 237 -3.10 -1.77 13.18
CA ILE A 237 -3.26 -2.45 11.90
C ILE A 237 -3.26 -3.95 12.17
N ASN A 238 -4.29 -4.65 11.71
CA ASN A 238 -4.42 -6.10 11.82
C ASN A 238 -4.28 -6.74 10.43
N PHE A 239 -3.24 -7.56 10.24
CA PHE A 239 -2.89 -8.19 8.97
C PHE A 239 -3.58 -9.54 8.84
N ILE A 240 -4.60 -9.59 7.98
CA ILE A 240 -5.45 -10.77 7.78
C ILE A 240 -5.49 -11.21 6.31
N PRO A 241 -4.39 -11.75 5.75
CA PRO A 241 -4.42 -12.40 4.43
C PRO A 241 -5.45 -13.54 4.44
N GLY A 242 -6.10 -13.78 3.31
CA GLY A 242 -7.14 -14.80 3.21
C GLY A 242 -8.10 -14.57 2.04
N ASP A 243 -9.20 -15.30 2.03
CA ASP A 243 -10.23 -15.21 0.99
C ASP A 243 -10.89 -13.82 1.02
N ALA A 244 -10.87 -13.12 -0.12
CA ALA A 244 -11.35 -11.75 -0.19
C ALA A 244 -12.86 -11.64 0.05
N GLU A 245 -13.63 -12.59 -0.45
CA GLU A 245 -15.10 -12.55 -0.38
C GLU A 245 -15.60 -12.93 1.01
N LYS A 246 -15.03 -13.97 1.62
CA LYS A 246 -15.36 -14.36 3.00
C LYS A 246 -15.04 -13.25 4.00
N ILE A 247 -13.85 -12.66 3.90
CA ILE A 247 -13.44 -11.55 4.78
C ILE A 247 -14.35 -10.33 4.56
N ALA A 248 -14.56 -9.93 3.30
CA ALA A 248 -15.39 -8.77 2.99
C ALA A 248 -16.84 -8.95 3.46
N LYS A 249 -17.42 -10.14 3.36
CA LYS A 249 -18.78 -10.42 3.84
C LYS A 249 -18.94 -10.08 5.33
N ILE A 250 -18.00 -10.51 6.16
CA ILE A 250 -18.03 -10.27 7.62
C ILE A 250 -17.80 -8.77 7.89
N VAL A 251 -16.75 -8.20 7.30
CA VAL A 251 -16.36 -6.80 7.52
C VAL A 251 -17.45 -5.82 7.07
N LEU A 252 -18.02 -6.02 5.89
CA LEU A 252 -19.05 -5.15 5.33
C LEU A 252 -20.41 -5.28 6.03
N SER A 253 -20.61 -6.32 6.84
CA SER A 253 -21.83 -6.49 7.65
C SER A 253 -21.67 -5.97 9.08
N HIS A 254 -20.51 -5.39 9.43
CA HIS A 254 -20.22 -4.97 10.80
C HIS A 254 -20.72 -3.54 11.08
N PRO A 255 -21.51 -3.29 12.15
CA PRO A 255 -22.07 -1.95 12.46
C PRO A 255 -21.05 -0.84 12.67
N LYS A 256 -19.82 -1.19 13.07
CA LYS A 256 -18.71 -0.24 13.30
C LYS A 256 -17.76 -0.08 12.11
N LEU A 257 -18.14 -0.51 10.90
CA LEU A 257 -17.38 -0.19 9.70
C LEU A 257 -17.41 1.33 9.49
N ALA A 258 -16.26 1.98 9.56
CA ALA A 258 -16.14 3.43 9.40
C ALA A 258 -15.73 3.83 7.97
N GLY A 259 -15.08 2.92 7.25
CA GLY A 259 -14.73 3.15 5.86
C GLY A 259 -14.00 1.99 5.22
N VAL A 260 -13.87 2.08 3.91
CA VAL A 260 -13.10 1.17 3.07
C VAL A 260 -12.03 1.98 2.35
N HIS A 261 -10.79 1.50 2.38
CA HIS A 261 -9.71 2.02 1.55
C HIS A 261 -9.27 0.92 0.57
N PHE A 262 -9.59 1.11 -0.70
CA PHE A 262 -9.53 0.05 -1.70
C PHE A 262 -8.71 0.45 -2.93
N THR A 263 -7.89 -0.47 -3.41
CA THR A 263 -7.42 -0.42 -4.81
C THR A 263 -7.59 -1.79 -5.46
N GLY A 264 -8.20 -1.82 -6.65
CA GLY A 264 -8.45 -3.07 -7.35
C GLY A 264 -9.37 -2.92 -8.56
N SER A 265 -10.16 -3.95 -8.86
CA SER A 265 -11.04 -3.92 -10.03
C SER A 265 -12.28 -3.04 -9.82
N THR A 266 -12.77 -2.42 -10.88
CA THR A 266 -14.03 -1.66 -10.87
C THR A 266 -15.23 -2.53 -10.48
N ALA A 267 -15.25 -3.80 -10.89
CA ALA A 267 -16.31 -4.73 -10.53
C ALA A 267 -16.37 -4.98 -9.01
N THR A 268 -15.22 -5.22 -8.39
CA THR A 268 -15.11 -5.39 -6.93
C THR A 268 -15.50 -4.11 -6.20
N PHE A 269 -15.03 -2.94 -6.67
CA PHE A 269 -15.36 -1.66 -6.04
C PHE A 269 -16.86 -1.34 -6.10
N ARG A 270 -17.52 -1.62 -7.24
CA ARG A 270 -18.98 -1.51 -7.37
C ARG A 270 -19.72 -2.47 -6.43
N LYS A 271 -19.22 -3.70 -6.26
CA LYS A 271 -19.80 -4.68 -5.32
C LYS A 271 -19.71 -4.15 -3.88
N ILE A 272 -18.57 -3.61 -3.48
CA ILE A 272 -18.39 -2.98 -2.15
C ILE A 272 -19.38 -1.83 -1.96
N TRP A 273 -19.47 -0.91 -2.92
CA TRP A 273 -20.42 0.21 -2.89
C TRP A 273 -21.86 -0.26 -2.74
N LYS A 274 -22.28 -1.24 -3.55
CA LYS A 274 -23.63 -1.81 -3.50
C LYS A 274 -23.92 -2.41 -2.13
N THR A 275 -23.02 -3.26 -1.61
CA THR A 275 -23.20 -3.91 -0.30
C THR A 275 -23.30 -2.89 0.84
N ILE A 276 -22.47 -1.84 0.84
CA ILE A 276 -22.57 -0.78 1.84
C ILE A 276 -23.90 -0.01 1.70
N GLY A 277 -24.34 0.28 0.48
CA GLY A 277 -25.64 0.92 0.25
C GLY A 277 -26.82 0.08 0.76
N GLU A 278 -26.81 -1.23 0.51
CA GLU A 278 -27.84 -2.17 1.00
C GLU A 278 -27.83 -2.27 2.53
N ASN A 279 -26.65 -2.23 3.14
CA ASN A 279 -26.45 -2.33 4.59
C ASN A 279 -26.51 -0.98 5.32
N ILE A 280 -26.84 0.14 4.66
CA ILE A 280 -26.65 1.48 5.22
C ILE A 280 -27.33 1.69 6.59
N HIS A 281 -28.44 0.99 6.83
CA HIS A 281 -29.25 1.02 8.03
C HIS A 281 -28.59 0.39 9.28
N ILE A 282 -27.52 -0.40 9.13
CA ILE A 282 -26.85 -1.07 10.26
C ILE A 282 -25.64 -0.30 10.79
N TYR A 283 -25.09 0.62 10.01
CA TYR A 283 -23.84 1.29 10.38
C TYR A 283 -24.09 2.43 11.36
N LYS A 284 -23.21 2.54 12.37
CA LYS A 284 -23.23 3.65 13.33
C LYS A 284 -22.87 5.00 12.70
N SER A 285 -22.01 4.95 11.69
CA SER A 285 -21.55 6.10 10.89
C SER A 285 -21.65 5.72 9.42
N PHE A 286 -21.88 6.70 8.54
CA PHE A 286 -21.84 6.47 7.10
C PHE A 286 -20.42 6.03 6.68
N PRO A 287 -20.22 4.78 6.22
CA PRO A 287 -18.87 4.32 5.88
C PRO A 287 -18.31 5.12 4.70
N ARG A 288 -17.10 5.66 4.86
CA ARG A 288 -16.41 6.37 3.77
C ARG A 288 -15.80 5.36 2.81
N ILE A 289 -16.21 5.41 1.54
CA ILE A 289 -15.66 4.52 0.51
C ILE A 289 -14.65 5.31 -0.31
N VAL A 290 -13.36 5.05 -0.06
CA VAL A 290 -12.24 5.69 -0.76
C VAL A 290 -11.50 4.62 -1.53
N GLY A 291 -11.24 4.87 -2.81
CA GLY A 291 -10.44 3.94 -3.57
C GLY A 291 -10.21 4.30 -5.01
N GLU A 292 -9.32 3.53 -5.60
CA GLU A 292 -8.92 3.64 -6.99
C GLU A 292 -9.20 2.34 -7.74
N THR A 293 -9.51 2.47 -9.03
CA THR A 293 -9.64 1.33 -9.91
C THR A 293 -8.65 1.43 -11.06
N GLY A 294 -8.38 0.32 -11.74
CA GLY A 294 -7.50 0.32 -12.90
C GLY A 294 -8.06 1.13 -14.08
N GLY A 295 -7.17 1.46 -15.03
CA GLY A 295 -7.49 2.10 -16.29
C GLY A 295 -6.73 1.44 -17.46
N LYS A 296 -6.93 2.00 -18.66
CA LYS A 296 -6.19 1.62 -19.87
C LYS A 296 -5.80 2.87 -20.64
N ASP A 297 -4.52 3.20 -20.50
CA ASP A 297 -3.99 4.49 -20.93
C ASP A 297 -3.67 4.48 -22.42
N PHE A 298 -3.51 5.67 -22.98
CA PHE A 298 -3.20 5.85 -24.38
C PHE A 298 -1.98 6.76 -24.57
N ILE A 299 -1.24 6.50 -25.65
CA ILE A 299 -0.22 7.41 -26.17
C ILE A 299 -0.76 7.96 -27.49
N PHE A 300 -0.84 9.29 -27.60
CA PHE A 300 -1.26 9.99 -28.82
C PHE A 300 -0.09 10.77 -29.39
N LEU A 301 0.30 10.48 -30.62
CA LEU A 301 1.41 11.15 -31.30
C LEU A 301 0.87 12.19 -32.27
N HIS A 302 1.35 13.42 -32.17
CA HIS A 302 1.21 14.41 -33.25
C HIS A 302 2.25 14.14 -34.35
N LYS A 303 2.02 14.63 -35.58
CA LYS A 303 2.97 14.46 -36.70
C LYS A 303 4.37 15.07 -36.44
N SER A 304 4.46 15.97 -35.45
CA SER A 304 5.72 16.60 -35.01
C SER A 304 6.41 15.88 -33.85
N ALA A 305 5.90 14.72 -33.40
CA ALA A 305 6.50 14.00 -32.29
C ALA A 305 7.89 13.48 -32.66
N ASP A 306 8.83 13.57 -31.71
CA ASP A 306 10.13 12.93 -31.86
C ASP A 306 9.97 11.40 -31.79
N ILE A 307 10.51 10.71 -32.79
CA ILE A 307 10.34 9.25 -32.92
C ILE A 307 11.10 8.50 -31.84
N ASN A 308 12.26 8.98 -31.41
CA ASN A 308 13.07 8.29 -30.41
C ASN A 308 12.45 8.44 -29.02
N GLU A 309 11.96 9.63 -28.68
CA GLU A 309 11.21 9.86 -27.43
C GLU A 309 9.93 9.03 -27.40
N ALA A 310 9.17 9.02 -28.52
CA ALA A 310 7.98 8.21 -28.65
C ALA A 310 8.26 6.72 -28.45
N LEU A 311 9.34 6.18 -29.03
CA LEU A 311 9.73 4.78 -28.84
C LEU A 311 9.99 4.44 -27.38
N VAL A 312 10.75 5.27 -26.67
CA VAL A 312 11.02 5.06 -25.24
C VAL A 312 9.73 5.09 -24.43
N ALA A 313 8.86 6.07 -24.68
CA ALA A 313 7.58 6.18 -23.99
C ALA A 313 6.65 5.00 -24.27
N ILE A 314 6.57 4.53 -25.52
CA ILE A 314 5.76 3.36 -25.92
C ILE A 314 6.28 2.10 -25.23
N ILE A 315 7.58 1.81 -25.36
CA ILE A 315 8.16 0.58 -24.84
C ILE A 315 8.03 0.54 -23.32
N ARG A 316 8.41 1.62 -22.63
CA ARG A 316 8.33 1.66 -21.16
C ARG A 316 6.90 1.70 -20.68
N GLY A 317 6.07 2.57 -21.24
CA GLY A 317 4.68 2.74 -20.82
C GLY A 317 3.80 1.50 -21.01
N ALA A 318 4.06 0.71 -22.06
CA ALA A 318 3.30 -0.51 -22.34
C ALA A 318 3.86 -1.76 -21.64
N PHE A 319 5.19 -1.89 -21.53
CA PHE A 319 5.82 -3.16 -21.17
C PHE A 319 6.58 -3.16 -19.83
N GLU A 320 6.83 -2.02 -19.20
CA GLU A 320 7.35 -2.02 -17.83
C GLU A 320 6.39 -2.76 -16.89
N TYR A 321 6.97 -3.59 -16.04
CA TYR A 321 6.25 -4.52 -15.18
C TYR A 321 5.21 -5.38 -15.93
N GLN A 322 5.54 -5.79 -17.16
CA GLN A 322 4.69 -6.59 -18.04
C GLN A 322 3.32 -5.95 -18.31
N GLY A 323 3.22 -4.61 -18.26
CA GLY A 323 1.96 -3.89 -18.43
C GLY A 323 0.98 -4.05 -17.26
N GLN A 324 1.46 -4.51 -16.09
CA GLN A 324 0.64 -4.75 -14.90
C GLN A 324 0.60 -3.53 -13.95
N LYS A 325 0.77 -2.32 -14.49
CA LYS A 325 0.53 -1.05 -13.80
C LYS A 325 -0.93 -0.64 -14.01
N CYS A 326 -1.53 0.05 -13.05
CA CYS A 326 -2.90 0.57 -13.17
C CYS A 326 -3.07 1.55 -14.35
N SER A 327 -1.96 2.18 -14.77
CA SER A 327 -1.82 3.20 -15.81
C SER A 327 -1.03 2.71 -17.04
N ALA A 328 -0.93 1.40 -17.26
CA ALA A 328 -0.15 0.89 -18.39
C ALA A 328 -0.77 1.31 -19.74
N ALA A 329 0.06 1.88 -20.62
CA ALA A 329 -0.35 2.29 -21.95
C ALA A 329 -0.76 1.07 -22.79
N SER A 330 -2.01 1.06 -23.25
CA SER A 330 -2.58 -0.08 -23.98
C SER A 330 -3.13 0.30 -25.35
N ARG A 331 -3.13 1.60 -25.69
CA ARG A 331 -3.54 2.13 -26.98
C ARG A 331 -2.51 3.12 -27.48
N LEU A 332 -2.16 3.02 -28.76
CA LEU A 332 -1.21 3.92 -29.41
C LEU A 332 -1.88 4.50 -30.66
N TYR A 333 -1.98 5.83 -30.73
CA TYR A 333 -2.54 6.56 -31.86
C TYR A 333 -1.40 7.27 -32.59
N VAL A 334 -1.13 6.86 -33.83
CA VAL A 334 0.03 7.34 -34.63
C VAL A 334 -0.45 7.91 -35.95
N PRO A 335 0.06 9.08 -36.37
CA PRO A 335 -0.25 9.64 -37.68
C PRO A 335 0.41 8.81 -38.78
N LYS A 336 -0.28 8.66 -39.91
CA LYS A 336 0.18 7.87 -41.07
C LYS A 336 1.59 8.28 -41.53
N SER A 337 1.97 9.55 -41.39
CA SER A 337 3.29 10.06 -41.76
C SER A 337 4.44 9.53 -40.89
N LEU A 338 4.19 9.20 -39.62
CA LEU A 338 5.21 8.67 -38.71
C LEU A 338 5.23 7.14 -38.64
N TRP A 339 4.10 6.51 -38.96
CA TRP A 339 3.91 5.07 -38.74
C TRP A 339 4.97 4.17 -39.41
N PRO A 340 5.37 4.36 -40.68
CA PRO A 340 6.35 3.47 -41.31
C PRO A 340 7.67 3.40 -40.54
N LYS A 341 8.22 4.58 -40.18
CA LYS A 341 9.50 4.68 -39.45
C LYS A 341 9.38 4.24 -38.00
N LEU A 342 8.27 4.55 -37.34
CA LEU A 342 8.02 4.12 -35.96
C LEU A 342 7.85 2.59 -35.88
N LYS A 343 7.07 2.00 -36.78
CA LYS A 343 6.82 0.55 -36.83
C LYS A 343 8.11 -0.23 -37.04
N GLU A 344 8.95 0.19 -37.98
CA GLU A 344 10.23 -0.47 -38.24
C GLU A 344 11.10 -0.50 -36.98
N LYS A 345 11.18 0.62 -36.25
CA LYS A 345 11.98 0.70 -35.03
C LYS A 345 11.36 -0.03 -33.84
N LEU A 346 10.02 -0.07 -33.74
CA LEU A 346 9.33 -0.71 -32.62
C LEU A 346 9.37 -2.25 -32.70
N LEU A 347 9.50 -2.81 -33.90
CA LEU A 347 9.55 -4.26 -34.13
C LEU A 347 10.96 -4.85 -34.12
N LYS A 348 12.00 -4.02 -34.12
CA LYS A 348 13.40 -4.43 -33.89
C LYS A 348 13.67 -4.43 -32.40
#